data_AF-A0A7C0TUJ7-F1
#
_entry.id   AF-A0A7C0TUJ7-F1
#
_cell.length_a   1.000
_cell.length_b   1.000
_cell.length_c   1.000
_cell.angle_alpha   90.00
_cell.angle_beta   90.00
_cell.angle_gamma   90.00
#
_symmetry.space_group_name_H-M   'P 1'
#
loop_
_entity.id
_entity.type
_entity.pdbx_description
1 polymer ?
#
loop_
_entity_poly.entity_id
_entity_poly.type
_entity_poly.pdbx_seq_one_letter_code
_entity_poly.pdbx_strand_id
1 'polypeptide(L)'
;MAKRRRQGTRFRLLIYERMWKRWAWPCVLIIPASFALWWVVPYLGVTQTLYRTLALIPALIAFLLLVFTSMARRLAWVQCRANYLRIQTPFYPLSISYSRFKEVLPNTFYQVFDPRKEKAARRRWLKPYWSQTVIVVRLTRYPVPLWWLRMWFSPYLLLPKVPGFVFLVDDWMGFSRQLDDFRADWETRRAERRQERLARRIR
;
A
#
# COMPACT_ATOMS: atom_id res chain seq x y z
N MET A 1 2.36 30.98 -18.54
CA MET A 1 3.11 30.34 -17.43
C MET A 1 2.50 28.98 -17.10
N ALA A 2 3.23 27.88 -17.33
CA ALA A 2 2.72 26.53 -17.07
C ALA A 2 2.47 26.34 -15.56
N LYS A 3 1.20 26.27 -15.14
CA LYS A 3 0.77 26.05 -13.76
C LYS A 3 1.43 24.76 -13.25
N ARG A 4 2.56 24.86 -12.51
CA ARG A 4 3.25 23.71 -11.91
C ARG A 4 2.17 22.87 -11.22
N ARG A 5 1.99 21.63 -11.67
CA ARG A 5 1.00 20.72 -11.09
C ARG A 5 1.35 20.57 -9.60
N ARG A 6 0.58 21.22 -8.72
CA ARG A 6 0.74 21.14 -7.26
C ARG A 6 0.68 19.66 -6.87
N GLN A 7 1.79 19.15 -6.37
CA GLN A 7 1.95 17.80 -5.86
C GLN A 7 2.23 17.91 -4.36
N GLY A 8 1.47 17.17 -3.56
CA GLY A 8 1.67 17.07 -2.12
C GLY A 8 2.89 16.24 -1.76
N THR A 9 3.25 16.29 -0.49
CA THR A 9 4.27 15.45 0.13
C THR A 9 3.88 13.97 0.02
N ARG A 10 4.89 13.09 0.01
CA ARG A 10 4.69 11.65 -0.07
C ARG A 10 4.67 11.08 1.34
N PHE A 11 3.64 10.32 1.64
CA PHE A 11 3.41 9.69 2.92
C PHE A 11 3.59 8.18 2.80
N ARG A 12 4.46 7.59 3.63
CA ARG A 12 4.75 6.15 3.56
C ARG A 12 3.66 5.33 4.24
N LEU A 13 3.33 4.18 3.65
CA LEU A 13 2.34 3.25 4.21
C LEU A 13 3.01 2.23 5.14
N LEU A 14 2.81 2.37 6.44
CA LEU A 14 3.47 1.55 7.47
C LEU A 14 3.04 0.07 7.42
N ILE A 15 1.83 -0.23 6.93
CA ILE A 15 1.33 -1.61 6.77
C ILE A 15 2.27 -2.44 5.89
N TYR A 16 2.78 -1.85 4.80
CA TYR A 16 3.65 -2.56 3.85
C TYR A 16 5.07 -2.75 4.40
N GLU A 17 5.55 -1.83 5.24
CA GLU A 17 6.86 -1.94 5.87
C GLU A 17 6.98 -3.17 6.78
N ARG A 18 5.91 -3.48 7.53
CA ARG A 18 5.93 -4.68 8.37
C ARG A 18 5.64 -5.96 7.59
N MET A 19 4.91 -5.89 6.47
CA MET A 19 4.68 -7.05 5.61
C MET A 19 6.02 -7.60 5.10
N TRP A 20 6.95 -6.69 4.77
CA TRP A 20 8.36 -7.02 4.46
C TRP A 20 9.06 -7.79 5.59
N LYS A 21 9.04 -7.32 6.84
CA LYS A 21 9.76 -8.00 7.95
C LYS A 21 9.36 -9.47 8.12
N ARG A 22 8.11 -9.82 7.76
CA ARG A 22 7.61 -11.20 7.84
C ARG A 22 8.07 -12.09 6.69
N TRP A 23 8.13 -11.55 5.47
CA TRP A 23 8.55 -12.31 4.28
C TRP A 23 10.07 -12.31 4.08
N ALA A 24 10.77 -11.30 4.58
CA ALA A 24 12.22 -11.23 4.53
C ALA A 24 12.89 -12.32 5.38
N TRP A 25 12.34 -12.62 6.57
CA TRP A 25 12.90 -13.64 7.47
C TRP A 25 13.03 -15.04 6.82
N PRO A 26 11.98 -15.64 6.22
CA PRO A 26 12.12 -16.91 5.54
C PRO A 26 13.04 -16.83 4.33
N CYS A 27 13.02 -15.74 3.55
CA CYS A 27 13.94 -15.60 2.40
C CYS A 27 15.41 -15.55 2.85
N VAL A 28 15.71 -14.85 3.96
CA VAL A 28 17.05 -14.77 4.54
C VAL A 28 17.53 -16.11 5.09
N LEU A 29 16.63 -17.01 5.52
CA LEU A 29 16.98 -18.37 5.95
C LEU A 29 17.15 -19.34 4.77
N ILE A 30 16.34 -19.19 3.72
CA ILE A 30 16.38 -20.06 2.53
C ILE A 30 17.69 -19.88 1.76
N ILE A 31 18.20 -18.64 1.64
CA ILE A 31 19.45 -18.36 0.93
C ILE A 31 20.65 -19.15 1.49
N PRO A 32 21.01 -19.06 2.79
CA PRO A 32 22.10 -19.83 3.37
C PRO A 32 21.78 -21.32 3.46
N ALA A 33 20.52 -21.72 3.65
CA ALA A 33 20.13 -23.13 3.64
C ALA A 33 20.37 -23.77 2.27
N SER A 34 20.00 -23.10 1.17
CA SER A 34 20.30 -23.56 -0.19
C SER A 34 21.79 -23.55 -0.51
N PHE A 35 22.53 -22.56 0.00
CA PHE A 35 23.99 -22.50 -0.17
C PHE A 35 24.69 -23.64 0.59
N ALA A 36 24.25 -23.93 1.81
CA ALA A 36 24.72 -25.08 2.60
C ALA A 36 24.37 -26.41 1.92
N LEU A 37 23.17 -26.54 1.34
CA LEU A 37 22.79 -27.72 0.58
C LEU A 37 23.69 -27.92 -0.65
N TRP A 38 23.95 -26.85 -1.42
CA TRP A 38 24.88 -26.92 -2.56
C TRP A 38 26.30 -27.34 -2.15
N TRP A 39 26.75 -26.92 -0.96
CA TRP A 39 28.06 -27.28 -0.40
C TRP A 39 28.12 -28.74 0.10
N VAL A 40 27.01 -29.28 0.63
CA VAL A 40 26.95 -30.63 1.23
C VAL A 40 26.61 -31.72 0.19
N VAL A 41 25.92 -31.39 -0.90
CA VAL A 41 25.62 -32.31 -2.02
C VAL A 41 26.82 -33.13 -2.53
N PRO A 42 28.03 -32.56 -2.75
CA PRO A 42 29.18 -33.36 -3.19
C PRO A 42 29.64 -34.42 -2.17
N TYR A 43 29.37 -34.23 -0.88
CA TYR A 43 29.70 -35.20 0.17
C TYR A 43 28.69 -36.35 0.28
N LEU A 44 27.51 -36.21 -0.35
CA LEU A 44 26.43 -37.21 -0.33
C LEU A 44 26.49 -38.19 -1.52
N GLY A 45 27.56 -38.17 -2.33
CA GLY A 45 27.78 -39.14 -3.41
C GLY A 45 26.92 -38.93 -4.67
N VAL A 46 26.17 -37.82 -4.77
CA VAL A 46 25.38 -37.47 -5.95
C VAL A 46 26.26 -36.74 -6.96
N THR A 47 26.84 -37.49 -7.91
CA THR A 47 27.78 -37.01 -8.94
C THR A 47 27.12 -36.39 -10.17
N GLN A 48 25.79 -36.41 -10.26
CA GLN A 48 25.07 -35.83 -11.40
C GLN A 48 25.02 -34.29 -11.31
N THR A 49 25.68 -33.63 -12.27
CA THR A 49 25.82 -32.18 -12.39
C THR A 49 24.47 -31.44 -12.39
N LEU A 50 23.42 -32.06 -12.95
CA LEU A 50 22.06 -31.50 -13.02
C LEU A 50 21.45 -31.25 -11.63
N TYR A 51 21.56 -32.21 -10.70
CA TYR A 51 20.97 -32.09 -9.36
C TYR A 51 21.68 -31.02 -8.53
N ARG A 52 22.99 -30.83 -8.76
CA ARG A 52 23.80 -29.80 -8.10
C ARG A 52 23.40 -28.39 -8.55
N THR A 53 23.10 -28.17 -9.84
CA THR A 53 22.59 -26.88 -10.32
C THR A 53 21.13 -26.65 -9.92
N LEU A 54 20.29 -27.68 -9.86
CA LEU A 54 18.92 -27.55 -9.36
C LEU A 54 18.86 -27.07 -7.90
N ALA A 55 19.84 -27.42 -7.06
CA ALA A 55 19.91 -26.96 -5.66
C ALA A 55 20.07 -25.43 -5.50
N LEU A 56 20.50 -24.73 -6.56
CA LEU A 56 20.63 -23.26 -6.58
C LEU A 56 19.36 -22.53 -7.00
N ILE A 57 18.38 -23.22 -7.60
CA ILE A 57 17.11 -22.62 -8.04
C ILE A 57 16.36 -21.98 -6.86
N PRO A 58 16.22 -22.63 -5.68
CA PRO A 58 15.55 -22.01 -4.54
C PRO A 58 16.31 -20.80 -3.99
N ALA A 59 17.66 -20.80 -4.05
CA ALA A 59 18.47 -19.65 -3.67
C ALA A 59 18.21 -18.45 -4.60
N LEU A 60 18.15 -18.68 -5.91
CA LEU A 60 17.86 -17.64 -6.89
C LEU A 60 16.45 -17.07 -6.70
N ILE A 61 15.45 -17.93 -6.50
CA ILE A 61 14.06 -17.52 -6.23
C ILE A 61 13.98 -16.71 -4.92
N ALA A 62 14.64 -17.17 -3.85
CA ALA A 62 14.66 -16.47 -2.56
C ALA A 62 15.36 -15.11 -2.67
N PHE A 63 16.45 -15.02 -3.43
CA PHE A 63 17.15 -13.76 -3.71
C PHE A 63 16.25 -12.78 -4.48
N LEU A 64 15.60 -13.24 -5.57
CA LEU A 64 14.66 -12.41 -6.34
C LEU A 64 13.49 -11.93 -5.47
N LEU A 65 12.93 -12.80 -4.62
CA LEU A 65 11.87 -12.43 -3.68
C LEU A 65 12.35 -11.41 -2.64
N LEU A 66 13.58 -11.53 -2.15
CA LEU A 66 14.17 -10.59 -1.19
C LEU A 66 14.39 -9.21 -1.84
N VAL A 67 14.96 -9.16 -3.04
CA VAL A 67 15.12 -7.90 -3.79
C VAL A 67 13.76 -7.26 -4.07
N PHE A 68 12.82 -8.04 -4.59
CA PHE A 68 11.47 -7.57 -4.91
C PHE A 68 10.76 -7.01 -3.67
N THR A 69 10.75 -7.74 -2.57
CA THR A 69 10.05 -7.31 -1.36
C THR A 69 10.77 -6.13 -0.65
N SER A 70 12.09 -5.97 -0.84
CA SER A 70 12.86 -4.82 -0.33
C SER A 70 12.48 -3.54 -1.08
N MET A 71 12.33 -3.67 -2.40
CA MET A 71 11.90 -2.57 -3.26
C MET A 71 10.44 -2.21 -2.98
N ALA A 72 9.58 -3.20 -2.79
CA ALA A 72 8.18 -3.02 -2.41
C ALA A 72 8.01 -2.14 -1.16
N ARG A 73 8.88 -2.28 -0.15
CA ARG A 73 8.86 -1.42 1.06
C ARG A 73 9.00 0.06 0.73
N ARG A 74 9.88 0.42 -0.22
CA ARG A 74 10.14 1.83 -0.57
C ARG A 74 9.11 2.41 -1.53
N LEU A 75 8.39 1.55 -2.26
CA LEU A 75 7.43 1.95 -3.29
C LEU A 75 6.01 2.16 -2.77
N ALA A 76 5.69 1.76 -1.54
CA ALA A 76 4.37 1.95 -0.95
C ALA A 76 4.21 3.35 -0.32
N TRP A 77 3.61 4.28 -1.07
CA TRP A 77 3.38 5.65 -0.63
C TRP A 77 2.05 6.22 -1.13
N VAL A 78 1.49 7.16 -0.37
CA VAL A 78 0.31 7.94 -0.72
C VAL A 78 0.73 9.37 -1.00
N GLN A 79 0.16 9.99 -2.02
CA GLN A 79 0.42 11.37 -2.39
C GLN A 79 -0.88 12.08 -2.79
N CYS A 80 -1.15 13.21 -2.16
CA CYS A 80 -2.22 14.12 -2.59
C CYS A 80 -1.78 14.87 -3.85
N ARG A 81 -2.62 14.90 -4.88
CA ARG A 81 -2.39 15.70 -6.09
C ARG A 81 -3.61 16.54 -6.37
N ALA A 82 -3.42 17.65 -7.08
CA ALA A 82 -4.45 18.64 -7.39
C ALA A 82 -5.87 18.12 -7.71
N ASN A 83 -6.03 16.98 -8.39
CA ASN A 83 -7.33 16.46 -8.82
C ASN A 83 -7.66 15.06 -8.27
N TYR A 84 -6.69 14.37 -7.67
CA TYR A 84 -6.83 12.98 -7.25
C TYR A 84 -5.83 12.63 -6.15
N LEU A 85 -6.21 11.71 -5.28
CA LEU A 85 -5.30 11.02 -4.39
C LEU A 85 -4.64 9.87 -5.13
N ARG A 86 -3.30 9.81 -5.14
CA ARG A 86 -2.55 8.69 -5.71
C ARG A 86 -2.06 7.79 -4.59
N ILE A 87 -2.46 6.52 -4.65
CA ILE A 87 -1.94 5.45 -3.81
C ILE A 87 -0.99 4.65 -4.68
N GLN A 88 0.30 4.76 -4.42
CA GLN A 88 1.30 3.87 -5.02
C GLN A 88 1.44 2.65 -4.11
N THR A 89 1.11 1.48 -4.63
CA THR A 89 1.49 0.20 -4.00
C THR A 89 2.59 -0.47 -4.81
N PRO A 90 3.25 -1.51 -4.27
CA PRO A 90 4.32 -2.21 -4.97
C PRO A 90 3.88 -2.80 -6.32
N PHE A 91 2.63 -3.22 -6.43
CA PHE A 91 2.11 -3.91 -7.61
C PHE A 91 1.27 -2.99 -8.49
N TYR A 92 0.39 -2.17 -7.89
CA TYR A 92 -0.60 -1.41 -8.65
C TYR A 92 -0.75 0.04 -8.14
N PRO A 93 -0.45 1.05 -8.97
CA PRO A 93 -0.77 2.44 -8.65
C PRO A 93 -2.26 2.69 -8.86
N LEU A 94 -2.93 3.25 -7.84
CA LEU A 94 -4.34 3.62 -7.92
C LEU A 94 -4.51 5.13 -7.76
N SER A 95 -5.25 5.75 -8.68
CA SER A 95 -5.64 7.15 -8.60
C SER A 95 -7.13 7.28 -8.28
N ILE A 96 -7.47 8.03 -7.24
CA ILE A 96 -8.84 8.23 -6.79
C ILE A 96 -9.18 9.71 -6.85
N SER A 97 -10.19 10.07 -7.66
CA SER A 97 -10.69 11.45 -7.73
C SER A 97 -11.31 11.88 -6.40
N TYR A 98 -11.08 13.14 -5.99
CA TYR A 98 -11.71 13.74 -4.81
C TYR A 98 -13.24 13.78 -4.90
N SER A 99 -13.80 13.74 -6.11
CA SER A 99 -15.25 13.66 -6.31
C SER A 99 -15.92 12.42 -5.72
N ARG A 100 -15.15 11.38 -5.38
CA ARG A 100 -15.66 10.13 -4.81
C ARG A 100 -15.56 10.08 -3.30
N PHE A 101 -14.98 11.11 -2.68
CA PHE A 101 -14.74 11.15 -1.25
C PHE A 101 -16.03 11.55 -0.56
N LYS A 102 -16.53 10.66 0.30
CA LYS A 102 -17.70 10.95 1.13
C LYS A 102 -17.27 11.59 2.43
N GLU A 103 -16.26 11.00 3.07
CA GLU A 103 -15.85 11.37 4.42
C GLU A 103 -14.38 11.00 4.65
N VAL A 104 -13.68 11.81 5.43
CA VAL A 104 -12.31 11.57 5.89
C VAL A 104 -12.33 11.69 7.40
N LEU A 105 -11.96 10.62 8.11
CA LEU A 105 -12.00 10.57 9.57
C LEU A 105 -10.70 9.98 10.11
N PRO A 106 -10.08 10.60 11.12
CA PRO A 106 -9.07 9.92 11.92
C PRO A 106 -9.76 8.91 12.83
N ASN A 107 -9.44 7.63 12.67
CA ASN A 107 -9.87 6.55 13.57
C ASN A 107 -8.65 5.80 14.08
N THR A 108 -8.79 5.06 15.17
CA THR A 108 -7.75 4.12 15.60
C THR A 108 -7.87 2.78 14.88
N PHE A 109 -6.75 2.13 14.56
CA PHE A 109 -6.71 0.90 13.77
C PHE A 109 -7.59 -0.22 14.35
N TYR A 110 -7.63 -0.39 15.67
CA TYR A 110 -8.47 -1.40 16.35
C TYR A 110 -9.98 -1.17 16.24
N GLN A 111 -10.42 0.07 15.98
CA GLN A 111 -11.84 0.38 15.77
C GLN A 111 -12.29 0.00 14.35
N VAL A 112 -11.37 0.06 13.39
CA VAL A 112 -11.63 -0.29 11.99
C VAL A 112 -11.54 -1.79 11.75
N PHE A 113 -10.51 -2.42 12.34
CA PHE A 113 -10.30 -3.86 12.26
C PHE A 113 -10.41 -4.47 13.66
N ASP A 114 -11.36 -5.38 13.85
CA ASP A 114 -11.58 -6.03 15.14
C ASP A 114 -10.47 -7.06 15.44
N PRO A 115 -9.60 -6.82 16.45
CA PRO A 115 -8.51 -7.74 16.77
C PRO A 115 -8.99 -9.08 17.31
N ARG A 116 -10.25 -9.19 17.78
CA ARG A 116 -10.84 -10.43 18.30
C ARG A 116 -11.25 -11.38 17.17
N LYS A 117 -11.60 -10.85 16.00
CA LYS A 117 -11.97 -11.63 14.81
C LYS A 117 -10.76 -12.09 14.00
N GLU A 118 -9.58 -11.56 14.29
CA GLU A 118 -8.34 -11.89 13.58
C GLU A 118 -7.64 -13.12 14.16
N LYS A 119 -7.04 -13.93 13.28
CA LYS A 119 -6.23 -15.10 13.69
C LYS A 119 -5.11 -14.66 14.63
N ALA A 120 -4.81 -15.44 15.66
CA ALA A 120 -3.82 -15.11 16.71
C ALA A 120 -2.43 -14.72 16.16
N ALA A 121 -2.00 -15.34 15.06
CA ALA A 121 -0.75 -15.00 14.37
C ALA A 121 -0.79 -13.59 13.74
N ARG A 122 -1.92 -13.20 13.13
CA ARG A 122 -2.11 -11.86 12.55
C ARG A 122 -2.26 -10.81 13.63
N ARG A 123 -2.98 -11.13 14.72
CA ARG A 123 -3.14 -10.25 15.90
C ARG A 123 -1.80 -9.88 16.52
N ARG A 124 -0.90 -10.85 16.72
CA ARG A 124 0.47 -10.63 17.22
C ARG A 124 1.29 -9.77 16.25
N TRP A 125 1.16 -10.02 14.95
CA TRP A 125 1.89 -9.29 13.92
C TRP A 125 1.48 -7.80 13.82
N LEU A 126 0.19 -7.50 13.97
CA LEU A 126 -0.34 -6.13 14.00
C LEU A 126 -0.23 -5.45 15.37
N LYS A 127 0.35 -6.12 16.38
CA LYS A 127 0.31 -5.69 17.79
C LYS A 127 0.57 -4.19 18.02
N PRO A 128 1.68 -3.61 17.54
CA PRO A 128 1.99 -2.19 17.78
C PRO A 128 1.32 -1.22 16.80
N TYR A 129 0.52 -1.71 15.85
CA TYR A 129 -0.31 -0.85 15.00
C TYR A 129 -1.73 -0.71 15.52
N TRP A 130 -2.18 -1.57 16.44
CA TRP A 130 -3.53 -1.50 17.00
C TRP A 130 -3.85 -0.14 17.63
N SER A 131 -2.89 0.46 18.34
CA SER A 131 -3.04 1.77 18.99
C SER A 131 -2.71 2.97 18.10
N GLN A 132 -2.36 2.75 16.82
CA GLN A 132 -2.03 3.85 15.92
C GLN A 132 -3.28 4.44 15.27
N THR A 133 -3.24 5.76 15.07
CA THR A 133 -4.24 6.50 14.31
C THR A 133 -4.07 6.21 12.82
N VAL A 134 -5.19 5.92 12.17
CA VAL A 134 -5.31 5.72 10.73
C VAL A 134 -6.29 6.73 10.16
N ILE A 135 -6.00 7.19 8.95
CA ILE A 135 -6.94 8.02 8.21
C ILE A 135 -7.85 7.11 7.39
N VAL A 136 -9.13 7.15 7.73
CA VAL A 136 -10.19 6.41 7.05
C VAL A 136 -10.82 7.33 6.02
N VAL A 137 -10.67 6.97 4.73
CA VAL A 137 -11.30 7.67 3.62
C VAL A 137 -12.46 6.84 3.11
N ARG A 138 -13.69 7.26 3.42
CA ARG A 138 -14.90 6.64 2.88
C ARG A 138 -15.16 7.16 1.49
N LEU A 139 -15.49 6.24 0.59
CA LEU A 139 -15.77 6.53 -0.80
C LEU A 139 -17.23 6.22 -1.13
N THR A 140 -17.78 6.88 -2.13
CA THR A 140 -19.10 6.49 -2.67
C THR A 140 -19.02 5.14 -3.38
N ARG A 141 -17.96 4.93 -4.17
CA ARG A 141 -17.72 3.68 -4.91
C ARG A 141 -16.21 3.54 -5.18
N TYR A 142 -15.73 2.30 -5.24
CA TYR A 142 -14.37 2.02 -5.66
C TYR A 142 -14.14 2.37 -7.15
N PRO A 143 -12.94 2.87 -7.50
CA PRO A 143 -12.55 3.16 -8.89
C PRO A 143 -12.44 1.91 -9.77
N VAL A 144 -12.13 0.78 -9.17
CA VAL A 144 -11.93 -0.52 -9.80
C VAL A 144 -12.73 -1.56 -9.00
N PRO A 145 -13.04 -2.73 -9.56
CA PRO A 145 -13.85 -3.71 -8.84
C PRO A 145 -13.13 -4.24 -7.60
N LEU A 146 -13.90 -4.57 -6.55
CA LEU A 146 -13.38 -4.93 -5.23
C LEU A 146 -12.47 -6.17 -5.27
N TRP A 147 -12.78 -7.15 -6.12
CA TRP A 147 -11.97 -8.35 -6.28
C TRP A 147 -10.56 -8.03 -6.79
N TRP A 148 -10.44 -7.07 -7.72
CA TRP A 148 -9.15 -6.57 -8.22
C TRP A 148 -8.38 -5.87 -7.11
N LEU A 149 -9.05 -5.00 -6.33
CA LEU A 149 -8.45 -4.37 -5.16
C LEU A 149 -7.94 -5.38 -4.14
N ARG A 150 -8.73 -6.42 -3.83
CA ARG A 150 -8.33 -7.45 -2.85
C ARG A 150 -7.16 -8.32 -3.33
N MET A 151 -6.96 -8.44 -4.64
CA MET A 151 -5.83 -9.16 -5.21
C MET A 151 -4.52 -8.35 -5.13
N TRP A 152 -4.58 -7.04 -5.37
CA TRP A 152 -3.39 -6.19 -5.43
C TRP A 152 -3.07 -5.44 -4.13
N PHE A 153 -4.08 -5.13 -3.31
CA PHE A 153 -3.94 -4.39 -2.06
C PHE A 153 -4.03 -5.32 -0.85
N SER A 154 -3.34 -4.93 0.22
CA SER A 154 -3.51 -5.59 1.51
C SER A 154 -4.95 -5.42 2.00
N PRO A 155 -5.59 -6.46 2.59
CA PRO A 155 -6.93 -6.35 3.15
C PRO A 155 -7.02 -5.26 4.23
N TYR A 156 -5.91 -4.93 4.90
CA TYR A 156 -5.84 -3.88 5.91
C TYR A 156 -5.82 -2.45 5.35
N LEU A 157 -5.74 -2.29 4.04
CA LEU A 157 -5.85 -0.99 3.37
C LEU A 157 -7.29 -0.73 2.89
N LEU A 158 -8.16 -1.74 2.90
CA LEU A 158 -9.55 -1.67 2.45
C LEU A 158 -10.50 -1.68 3.65
N LEU A 159 -11.57 -0.90 3.59
CA LEU A 159 -12.61 -1.00 4.62
C LEU A 159 -13.44 -2.28 4.41
N PRO A 160 -13.73 -3.04 5.49
CA PRO A 160 -14.43 -4.31 5.38
C PRO A 160 -15.94 -4.18 5.12
N LYS A 161 -16.57 -3.13 5.67
CA LYS A 161 -18.04 -2.97 5.63
C LYS A 161 -18.53 -2.03 4.53
N VAL A 162 -17.73 -1.04 4.17
CA VAL A 162 -18.12 0.05 3.27
C VAL A 162 -17.00 0.35 2.28
N PRO A 163 -17.31 0.88 1.09
CA PRO A 163 -16.29 1.32 0.15
C PRO A 163 -15.42 2.42 0.77
N GLY A 164 -14.12 2.15 0.90
CA GLY A 164 -13.19 3.09 1.50
C GLY A 164 -11.80 2.51 1.70
N PHE A 165 -10.87 3.40 2.01
CA PHE A 165 -9.48 3.05 2.26
C PHE A 165 -9.06 3.43 3.67
N VAL A 166 -8.17 2.62 4.24
CA VAL A 166 -7.53 2.86 5.53
C VAL A 166 -6.06 3.15 5.27
N PHE A 167 -5.61 4.33 5.65
CA PHE A 167 -4.23 4.74 5.50
C PHE A 167 -3.55 4.78 6.86
N LEU A 168 -2.68 3.79 7.11
CA LEU A 168 -1.73 3.80 8.21
C LEU A 168 -0.43 4.45 7.71
N VAL A 169 -0.22 5.69 8.14
CA VAL A 169 0.84 6.57 7.66
C VAL A 169 1.74 6.96 8.84
N ASP A 170 3.02 7.22 8.54
CA ASP A 170 4.00 7.85 9.45
C ASP A 170 3.43 9.11 10.13
N ASP A 171 3.19 10.15 9.35
CA ASP A 171 2.60 11.42 9.81
C ASP A 171 1.13 11.51 9.38
N TRP A 172 0.24 11.00 10.23
CA TRP A 172 -1.21 11.05 9.99
C TRP A 172 -1.77 12.47 10.01
N MET A 173 -1.22 13.37 10.82
CA MET A 173 -1.67 14.77 10.93
C MET A 173 -1.32 15.55 9.68
N GLY A 174 -0.08 15.44 9.22
CA GLY A 174 0.37 16.04 7.96
C GLY A 174 -0.42 15.51 6.77
N PHE A 175 -0.70 14.20 6.74
CA PHE A 175 -1.53 13.61 5.70
C PHE A 175 -2.97 14.13 5.72
N SER A 176 -3.60 14.22 6.89
CA SER A 176 -4.97 14.75 7.03
C SER A 176 -5.07 16.20 6.56
N ARG A 177 -4.21 17.08 7.09
CA ARG A 177 -4.18 18.50 6.69
C ARG A 177 -4.00 18.66 5.20
N GLN A 178 -3.01 17.96 4.62
CA GLN A 178 -2.78 18.03 3.19
C GLN A 178 -3.96 17.48 2.38
N LEU A 179 -4.64 16.44 2.87
CA LEU A 179 -5.80 15.91 2.18
C LEU A 179 -6.95 16.91 2.13
N ASP A 180 -7.20 17.58 3.26
CA ASP A 180 -8.24 18.61 3.39
C ASP A 180 -7.93 19.84 2.53
N ASP A 181 -6.68 20.33 2.55
CA ASP A 181 -6.22 21.44 1.70
C ASP A 181 -6.43 21.16 0.21
N PHE A 182 -5.98 19.99 -0.26
CA PHE A 182 -6.11 19.61 -1.67
C PHE A 182 -7.57 19.38 -2.09
N ARG A 183 -8.41 18.92 -1.16
CA ARG A 183 -9.84 18.74 -1.38
C ARG A 183 -10.53 20.09 -1.49
N ALA A 184 -10.29 21.02 -0.56
CA ALA A 184 -10.84 22.37 -0.59
C ALA A 184 -10.42 23.10 -1.88
N ASP A 185 -9.14 23.06 -2.24
CA ASP A 185 -8.61 23.61 -3.50
C ASP A 185 -9.33 23.03 -4.73
N TRP A 186 -9.68 21.75 -4.71
CA TRP A 186 -10.39 21.09 -5.80
C TRP A 186 -11.86 21.50 -5.88
N GLU A 187 -12.54 21.65 -4.73
CA GLU A 187 -13.92 22.09 -4.64
C GLU A 187 -14.07 23.53 -5.16
N THR A 188 -13.21 24.46 -4.75
CA THR A 188 -13.18 25.84 -5.24
C THR A 188 -13.00 25.91 -6.76
N ARG A 189 -12.00 25.20 -7.30
CA ARG A 189 -11.76 25.15 -8.76
C ARG A 189 -12.91 24.53 -9.54
N ARG A 190 -13.66 23.60 -8.93
CA ARG A 190 -14.84 23.00 -9.55
C ARG A 190 -16.01 23.98 -9.55
N ALA A 191 -16.18 24.78 -8.49
CA ALA A 191 -17.20 25.81 -8.40
C ALA A 191 -16.96 26.93 -9.43
N GLU A 192 -15.74 27.46 -9.53
CA GLU A 192 -15.33 28.45 -10.53
C GLU A 192 -15.65 27.99 -11.96
N ARG A 193 -15.20 26.77 -12.32
CA ARG A 193 -15.48 26.19 -13.64
C ARG A 193 -16.97 26.00 -13.92
N ARG A 194 -17.79 25.78 -12.88
CA ARG A 194 -19.23 25.64 -13.04
C ARG A 194 -19.86 27.00 -13.32
N GLN A 195 -19.44 28.05 -12.62
CA GLN A 195 -19.89 29.43 -12.86
C GLN A 195 -19.48 29.92 -14.26
N GLU A 196 -18.24 29.69 -14.67
CA GLU A 196 -17.77 30.04 -16.02
C GLU A 196 -18.60 29.35 -17.11
N ARG A 197 -18.93 28.06 -16.94
CA ARG A 197 -19.76 27.30 -17.88
C ARG A 197 -21.20 27.83 -17.94
N LEU A 198 -21.74 28.29 -16.82
CA LEU A 198 -23.08 28.88 -16.77
C LEU A 198 -23.08 30.27 -17.44
N ALA A 199 -22.08 31.10 -17.15
CA ALA A 199 -21.92 32.42 -17.78
C ALA A 199 -21.79 32.32 -19.32
N ARG A 200 -21.11 31.28 -19.82
CA ARG A 200 -21.00 31.01 -21.27
C ARG A 200 -22.27 30.48 -21.93
N ARG A 201 -23.25 29.96 -21.17
CA ARG A 201 -24.52 29.46 -21.73
C ARG A 201 -25.60 30.54 -21.83
N ILE A 202 -25.44 31.64 -21.09
CA ILE A 202 -26.39 32.77 -21.07
C ILE A 202 -26.03 33.80 -22.14
N ARG A 203 -24.83 33.73 -22.71
CA ARG A 203 -24.32 34.59 -23.77
C ARG A 203 -24.42 33.91 -25.12
#